data_AF-A0A7S4L486-F1
#
_entry.id   AF-A0A7S4L486-F1
#
_cell.length_a   1.000
_cell.length_b   1.000
_cell.length_c   1.000
_cell.angle_alpha   90.00
_cell.angle_beta   90.00
_cell.angle_gamma   90.00
#
_symmetry.space_group_name_H-M   'P 1'
#
loop_
_entity.id
_entity.type
_entity.pdbx_description
1 polymer ?
#
loop_
_entity_poly.entity_id
_entity_poly.type
_entity_poly.pdbx_seq_one_letter_code
_entity_poly.pdbx_strand_id
1 'polypeptide(L)'
;EKKEEEKKEELTLNIRFNPDLLLNVRGCDAPEDLKKDEELLAELSKFLTEEMIPRVVGEWKKYPLLLTDSGSLREFLKQRGINLRYLGMILSLCKDQKLAAASLLTEREVIARAAKYVYRKNMRDVNDQIGEIRKGGKMQKKQGCVSLSSATVHFLNCLLGKQQQKEEEKEAEKEKEAVVEEKGGKKKRKGKKKGGAAPSQATLEELYAFDHKSVWEAIKLRVKDHFRYDLDIENVDSRVLGLPFLRLFSTSIGFTMSTRAYDFESPLPFTQGDISELGVKAKYIQPKSLDAVEMIESGRIRLEAGRLDHALALLSDALHIVHHVYGAANSQTAACYALIAALMHHTGNVEEALVNQTLSLLIRERVLGHDHEETAHSYASLGLFYLNIKRVGVAFKYFRRALYLDRLSFG
;
A
#
# COMPACT_ATOMS: atom_id res chain seq x y z
N GLU A 1 40.91 -35.73 -18.08
CA GLU A 1 40.90 -34.46 -18.82
C GLU A 1 40.18 -34.64 -20.14
N LYS A 2 38.93 -34.17 -20.20
CA LYS A 2 38.14 -33.86 -21.40
C LYS A 2 36.85 -33.25 -20.84
N LYS A 3 36.91 -31.95 -20.58
CA LYS A 3 35.76 -31.17 -20.11
C LYS A 3 34.86 -30.93 -21.33
N GLU A 4 33.59 -31.31 -21.17
CA GLU A 4 32.48 -30.81 -21.96
C GLU A 4 32.41 -29.30 -21.75
N GLU A 5 32.90 -28.54 -22.72
CA GLU A 5 32.56 -27.13 -22.88
C GLU A 5 31.16 -27.07 -23.49
N GLU A 6 30.14 -27.14 -22.62
CA GLU A 6 28.81 -26.66 -22.98
C GLU A 6 28.92 -25.16 -23.29
N LYS A 7 28.82 -24.84 -24.58
CA LYS A 7 28.48 -23.51 -25.08
C LYS A 7 27.18 -23.03 -24.40
N LYS A 8 27.31 -22.34 -23.28
CA LYS A 8 26.34 -21.31 -22.91
C LYS A 8 26.51 -20.17 -23.91
N GLU A 9 25.86 -20.29 -25.06
CA GLU A 9 25.48 -19.11 -25.82
C GLU A 9 24.52 -18.33 -24.91
N GLU A 10 25.09 -17.43 -24.09
CA GLU A 10 24.32 -16.35 -23.52
C GLU A 10 23.65 -15.64 -24.70
N LEU A 11 22.35 -15.85 -24.86
CA LEU A 11 21.48 -15.04 -25.70
C LEU A 11 21.53 -13.62 -25.15
N THR A 12 22.60 -12.89 -25.46
CA THR A 12 22.70 -11.46 -25.29
C THR A 12 21.78 -10.84 -26.35
N LEU A 13 20.48 -10.93 -26.11
CA LEU A 13 19.48 -10.12 -26.78
C LEU A 13 19.86 -8.67 -26.50
N ASN A 14 20.57 -8.04 -27.43
CA ASN A 14 20.98 -6.65 -27.35
C ASN A 14 19.75 -5.78 -27.65
N ILE A 15 18.80 -5.77 -26.70
CA ILE A 15 17.58 -4.96 -26.77
C ILE A 15 17.99 -3.53 -26.45
N ARG A 16 18.51 -2.82 -27.45
CA ARG A 16 18.70 -1.38 -27.43
C ARG A 16 17.63 -0.79 -28.34
N PHE A 17 16.62 -0.21 -27.73
CA PHE A 17 15.55 0.51 -28.40
C PHE A 17 15.70 2.00 -28.08
N ASN A 18 15.45 2.88 -29.06
CA ASN A 18 15.44 4.31 -28.81
C ASN A 18 14.27 4.71 -27.87
N PRO A 19 14.53 5.14 -26.61
CA PRO A 19 13.45 5.47 -25.67
C PRO A 19 12.57 6.66 -26.10
N ASP A 20 13.06 7.48 -27.04
CA ASP A 20 12.39 8.71 -27.51
C ASP A 20 11.54 8.48 -28.76
N LEU A 21 11.42 7.25 -29.25
CA LEU A 21 10.79 6.91 -30.54
C LEU A 21 9.38 7.49 -30.75
N LEU A 22 8.58 7.51 -29.69
CA LEU A 22 7.19 7.97 -29.69
C LEU A 22 7.02 9.35 -29.03
N LEU A 23 8.13 10.00 -28.68
CA LEU A 23 8.14 11.37 -28.19
C LEU A 23 8.33 12.34 -29.36
N ASN A 24 7.88 13.57 -29.20
CA ASN A 24 8.06 14.63 -30.20
C ASN A 24 9.53 15.09 -30.34
N VAL A 25 10.48 14.38 -29.72
CA VAL A 25 11.91 14.67 -29.75
C VAL A 25 12.53 13.78 -30.84
N ARG A 26 12.85 14.38 -31.99
CA ARG A 26 13.52 13.63 -33.07
C ARG A 26 15.01 13.54 -32.78
N GLY A 27 15.50 12.33 -32.54
CA GLY A 27 16.93 12.01 -32.57
C GLY A 27 17.52 12.10 -33.98
N CYS A 28 18.85 12.06 -34.09
CA CYS A 28 19.60 12.02 -35.36
C CYS A 28 19.63 10.60 -35.97
N ASP A 29 18.51 9.89 -35.99
CA ASP A 29 18.45 8.51 -36.47
C ASP A 29 17.96 8.43 -37.91
N ALA A 30 18.47 7.44 -38.66
CA ALA A 30 18.00 7.16 -40.01
C ALA A 30 16.53 6.70 -39.98
N PRO A 31 15.71 7.08 -40.98
CA PRO A 31 14.29 6.71 -41.00
C PRO A 31 14.05 5.20 -41.08
N GLU A 32 15.05 4.41 -41.52
CA GLU A 32 14.98 2.95 -41.52
C GLU A 32 15.16 2.34 -40.13
N ASP A 33 16.03 2.93 -39.30
CA ASP A 33 16.30 2.42 -37.96
C ASP A 33 15.14 2.76 -37.01
N LEU A 34 14.49 3.92 -37.19
CA LEU A 34 13.25 4.26 -36.49
C LEU A 34 12.13 3.24 -36.76
N LYS A 35 11.99 2.77 -38.00
CA LYS A 35 10.97 1.77 -38.35
C LYS A 35 11.26 0.41 -37.71
N LYS A 36 12.52 -0.03 -37.71
CA LYS A 36 12.92 -1.28 -37.05
C LYS A 36 12.64 -1.21 -35.54
N ASP A 37 12.94 -0.08 -34.93
CA ASP A 37 12.63 0.15 -33.52
C ASP A 37 11.11 0.18 -33.26
N GLU A 38 10.30 0.78 -34.15
CA GLU A 38 8.83 0.75 -34.07
C GLU A 38 8.28 -0.68 -34.12
N GLU A 39 8.79 -1.49 -35.04
CA GLU A 39 8.44 -2.90 -35.19
C GLU A 39 8.84 -3.71 -33.95
N LEU A 40 10.07 -3.53 -33.45
CA LEU A 40 10.55 -4.15 -32.22
C LEU A 40 9.67 -3.79 -31.02
N LEU A 41 9.28 -2.51 -30.88
CA LEU A 41 8.39 -2.08 -29.79
C LEU A 41 7.00 -2.72 -29.93
N ALA A 42 6.48 -2.85 -31.15
CA ALA A 42 5.22 -3.54 -31.39
C ALA A 42 5.31 -5.03 -31.00
N GLU A 43 6.39 -5.72 -31.37
CA GLU A 43 6.65 -7.11 -30.97
C GLU A 43 6.79 -7.27 -29.45
N LEU A 44 7.59 -6.41 -28.80
CA LEU A 44 7.74 -6.41 -27.35
C LEU A 44 6.42 -6.13 -26.63
N SER A 45 5.60 -5.22 -27.18
CA SER A 45 4.28 -4.92 -26.62
C SER A 45 3.35 -6.13 -26.70
N LYS A 46 3.34 -6.85 -27.84
CA LYS A 46 2.57 -8.08 -28.03
C LYS A 46 3.06 -9.18 -27.08
N PHE A 47 4.36 -9.41 -27.00
CA PHE A 47 4.95 -10.37 -26.08
C PHE A 47 4.57 -10.08 -24.62
N LEU A 48 4.59 -8.79 -24.22
CA LEU A 48 4.18 -8.39 -22.88
C LEU A 48 2.70 -8.68 -22.61
N THR A 49 1.81 -8.36 -23.55
CA THR A 49 0.36 -8.50 -23.39
C THR A 49 -0.14 -9.93 -23.56
N GLU A 50 0.41 -10.67 -24.51
CA GLU A 50 -0.08 -12.00 -24.91
C GLU A 50 0.64 -13.14 -24.18
N GLU A 51 1.91 -12.96 -23.80
CA GLU A 51 2.67 -14.00 -23.12
C GLU A 51 2.95 -13.68 -21.65
N MET A 52 3.62 -12.57 -21.36
CA MET A 52 4.14 -12.30 -20.02
C MET A 52 3.04 -12.07 -18.99
N ILE A 53 2.06 -11.22 -19.28
CA ILE A 53 0.96 -10.91 -18.36
C ILE A 53 0.11 -12.18 -18.08
N PRO A 54 -0.34 -12.95 -19.08
CA PRO A 54 -1.07 -14.19 -18.83
C PRO A 54 -0.25 -15.24 -18.05
N ARG A 55 1.06 -15.35 -18.31
CA ARG A 55 1.95 -16.23 -17.52
C ARG A 55 1.98 -15.85 -16.05
N VAL A 56 2.10 -14.55 -15.75
CA VAL A 56 2.05 -14.03 -14.37
C VAL A 56 0.74 -14.39 -13.68
N VAL A 57 -0.39 -14.17 -14.35
CA VAL A 57 -1.72 -14.52 -13.80
C VAL A 57 -1.84 -16.04 -13.60
N GLY A 58 -1.27 -16.83 -14.51
CA GLY A 58 -1.17 -18.29 -14.39
C GLY A 58 -0.33 -18.75 -13.19
N GLU A 59 0.76 -18.06 -12.86
CA GLU A 59 1.57 -18.34 -11.66
C GLU A 59 0.79 -18.06 -10.38
N TRP A 60 0.06 -16.95 -10.30
CA TRP A 60 -0.77 -16.63 -9.14
C TRP A 60 -1.90 -17.65 -8.94
N LYS A 61 -2.41 -18.21 -10.03
CA LYS A 61 -3.41 -19.29 -9.97
C LYS A 61 -2.83 -20.59 -9.41
N LYS A 62 -1.53 -20.85 -9.64
CA LYS A 62 -0.80 -22.01 -9.10
C LYS A 62 -0.37 -21.79 -7.64
N TYR A 63 0.07 -20.57 -7.32
CA TYR A 63 0.62 -20.19 -6.02
C TYR A 63 -0.09 -18.93 -5.47
N PRO A 64 -1.31 -19.06 -4.91
CA PRO A 64 -2.08 -17.90 -4.43
C PRO A 64 -1.43 -17.12 -3.29
N LEU A 65 -0.58 -17.77 -2.50
CA LEU A 65 0.14 -17.17 -1.36
C LEU A 65 1.36 -16.32 -1.78
N LEU A 66 1.65 -16.22 -3.07
CA LEU A 66 2.77 -15.44 -3.59
C LEU A 66 2.55 -13.93 -3.47
N LEU A 67 1.28 -13.50 -3.44
CA LEU A 67 0.89 -12.12 -3.26
C LEU A 67 0.34 -11.92 -1.85
N THR A 68 1.07 -11.15 -1.07
CA THR A 68 0.80 -10.99 0.35
C THR A 68 0.32 -9.58 0.66
N ASP A 69 0.93 -8.58 0.04
CA ASP A 69 0.49 -7.19 0.12
C ASP A 69 0.64 -6.46 -1.22
N SER A 70 0.21 -5.20 -1.23
CA SER A 70 0.36 -4.33 -2.39
C SER A 70 1.84 -4.01 -2.71
N GLY A 71 2.75 -4.10 -1.73
CA GLY A 71 4.20 -4.01 -1.92
C GLY A 71 4.78 -5.16 -2.73
N SER A 72 4.51 -6.38 -2.31
CA SER A 72 4.86 -7.63 -2.99
C SER A 72 4.31 -7.64 -4.41
N LEU A 73 3.07 -7.23 -4.63
CA LEU A 73 2.51 -7.07 -5.98
C LEU A 73 3.36 -6.15 -6.86
N ARG A 74 3.77 -4.98 -6.35
CA ARG A 74 4.57 -4.03 -7.11
C ARG A 74 5.96 -4.55 -7.41
N GLU A 75 6.63 -5.15 -6.43
CA GLU A 75 7.98 -5.67 -6.63
C GLU A 75 7.96 -6.88 -7.57
N PHE A 76 6.95 -7.75 -7.46
CA PHE A 76 6.76 -8.90 -8.33
C PHE A 76 6.59 -8.51 -9.81
N LEU A 77 5.79 -7.48 -10.08
CA LEU A 77 5.61 -6.95 -11.44
C LEU A 77 6.88 -6.26 -11.93
N LYS A 78 7.54 -5.49 -11.06
CA LYS A 78 8.78 -4.78 -11.38
C LYS A 78 9.93 -5.74 -11.73
N GLN A 79 10.09 -6.84 -10.99
CA GLN A 79 11.08 -7.88 -11.26
C GLN A 79 10.89 -8.53 -12.63
N ARG A 80 9.65 -8.56 -13.14
CA ARG A 80 9.32 -9.07 -14.48
C ARG A 80 9.27 -7.98 -15.56
N GLY A 81 9.67 -6.75 -15.24
CA GLY A 81 9.63 -5.63 -16.18
C GLY A 81 8.22 -5.14 -16.54
N ILE A 82 7.18 -5.57 -15.80
CA ILE A 82 5.79 -5.20 -16.08
C ILE A 82 5.49 -3.85 -15.43
N ASN A 83 5.16 -2.86 -16.26
CA ASN A 83 4.76 -1.54 -15.78
C ASN A 83 3.36 -1.60 -15.12
N LEU A 84 3.17 -0.84 -14.05
CA LEU A 84 1.91 -0.80 -13.31
C LEU A 84 0.73 -0.20 -14.12
N ARG A 85 0.96 0.40 -15.29
CA ARG A 85 -0.12 0.76 -16.24
C ARG A 85 -0.97 -0.45 -16.67
N TYR A 86 -0.39 -1.65 -16.64
CA TYR A 86 -1.06 -2.89 -17.05
C TYR A 86 -1.93 -3.51 -15.94
N LEU A 87 -2.04 -2.90 -14.76
CA LEU A 87 -2.90 -3.41 -13.67
C LEU A 87 -4.36 -3.59 -14.11
N GLY A 88 -4.87 -2.70 -14.99
CA GLY A 88 -6.23 -2.85 -15.53
C GLY A 88 -6.41 -4.08 -16.42
N MET A 89 -5.39 -4.45 -17.19
CA MET A 89 -5.37 -5.69 -17.98
C MET A 89 -5.23 -6.92 -17.07
N ILE A 90 -4.42 -6.83 -16.01
CA ILE A 90 -4.31 -7.90 -15.03
C ILE A 90 -5.67 -8.15 -14.35
N LEU A 91 -6.38 -7.09 -13.96
CA LEU A 91 -7.74 -7.20 -13.41
C LEU A 91 -8.73 -7.88 -14.35
N SER A 92 -8.66 -7.57 -15.66
CA SER A 92 -9.57 -8.20 -16.63
C SER A 92 -9.32 -9.70 -16.80
N LEU A 93 -8.11 -10.17 -16.51
CA LEU A 93 -7.72 -11.59 -16.51
C LEU A 93 -7.97 -12.28 -15.16
N CYS A 94 -8.02 -11.54 -14.05
CA CYS A 94 -8.24 -12.07 -12.69
C CYS A 94 -9.73 -12.26 -12.33
N LYS A 95 -10.53 -12.83 -13.24
CA LYS A 95 -11.98 -13.09 -13.01
C LYS A 95 -12.26 -14.40 -12.27
N ASP A 96 -11.29 -15.31 -12.19
CA ASP A 96 -11.45 -16.60 -11.55
C ASP A 96 -11.53 -16.49 -10.01
N GLN A 97 -12.37 -17.31 -9.38
CA GLN A 97 -12.47 -17.37 -7.91
C GLN A 97 -11.13 -17.74 -7.23
N LYS A 98 -10.29 -18.56 -7.89
CA LYS A 98 -8.95 -18.91 -7.40
C LYS A 98 -7.99 -17.69 -7.35
N LEU A 99 -8.31 -16.64 -8.09
CA LEU A 99 -7.55 -15.40 -8.16
C LEU A 99 -8.21 -14.27 -7.35
N ALA A 100 -9.21 -14.56 -6.51
CA ALA A 100 -9.94 -13.54 -5.75
C ALA A 100 -9.01 -12.65 -4.91
N ALA A 101 -8.02 -13.24 -4.23
CA ALA A 101 -7.04 -12.49 -3.44
C ALA A 101 -6.18 -11.55 -4.32
N ALA A 102 -5.68 -12.06 -5.45
CA ALA A 102 -4.89 -11.27 -6.40
C ALA A 102 -5.70 -10.14 -7.04
N SER A 103 -6.97 -10.43 -7.40
CA SER A 103 -7.91 -9.46 -7.94
C SER A 103 -8.14 -8.32 -6.95
N LEU A 104 -8.46 -8.66 -5.71
CA LEU A 104 -8.68 -7.69 -4.63
C LEU A 104 -7.47 -6.80 -4.35
N LEU A 105 -6.27 -7.37 -4.30
CA LEU A 105 -5.02 -6.61 -4.12
C LEU A 105 -4.74 -5.67 -5.30
N THR A 106 -4.99 -6.15 -6.52
CA THR A 106 -4.79 -5.38 -7.75
C THR A 106 -5.79 -4.24 -7.84
N GLU A 107 -7.05 -4.48 -7.50
CA GLU A 107 -8.12 -3.49 -7.48
C GLU A 107 -7.84 -2.40 -6.44
N ARG A 108 -7.43 -2.81 -5.23
CA ARG A 108 -6.97 -1.90 -4.17
C ARG A 108 -5.84 -0.98 -4.64
N GLU A 109 -4.84 -1.53 -5.34
CA GLU A 109 -3.71 -0.75 -5.86
C GLU A 109 -4.14 0.21 -6.98
N VAL A 110 -5.06 -0.20 -7.86
CA VAL A 110 -5.63 0.65 -8.91
C VAL A 110 -6.41 1.82 -8.33
N ILE A 111 -7.33 1.56 -7.39
CA ILE A 111 -8.14 2.59 -6.73
C ILE A 111 -7.24 3.54 -5.94
N ALA A 112 -6.29 3.03 -5.14
CA ALA A 112 -5.41 3.87 -4.34
C ALA A 112 -4.57 4.82 -5.20
N ARG A 113 -4.10 4.36 -6.37
CA ARG A 113 -3.38 5.20 -7.33
C ARG A 113 -4.28 6.27 -7.93
N ALA A 114 -5.47 5.91 -8.39
CA ALA A 114 -6.42 6.88 -8.94
C ALA A 114 -6.83 7.92 -7.89
N ALA A 115 -7.23 7.47 -6.69
CA ALA A 115 -7.59 8.32 -5.56
C ALA A 115 -6.46 9.27 -5.18
N LYS A 116 -5.20 8.84 -5.23
CA LYS A 116 -4.04 9.71 -4.95
C LYS A 116 -3.93 10.88 -5.93
N TYR A 117 -4.26 10.69 -7.21
CA TYR A 117 -4.26 11.79 -8.18
C TYR A 117 -5.42 12.76 -7.92
N VAL A 118 -6.61 12.24 -7.67
CA VAL A 118 -7.80 13.05 -7.34
C VAL A 118 -7.55 13.85 -6.07
N TYR A 119 -7.02 13.21 -5.01
CA TYR A 119 -6.62 13.85 -3.78
C TYR A 119 -5.65 15.02 -4.01
N ARG A 120 -4.58 14.80 -4.78
CA ARG A 120 -3.58 15.85 -5.04
C ARG A 120 -4.14 17.04 -5.79
N LYS A 121 -5.09 16.80 -6.71
CA LYS A 121 -5.80 17.87 -7.42
C LYS A 121 -6.65 18.67 -6.43
N ASN A 122 -7.52 17.99 -5.68
CA ASN A 122 -8.42 18.62 -4.71
C ASN A 122 -7.65 19.39 -3.63
N MET A 123 -6.55 18.84 -3.11
CA MET A 123 -5.72 19.52 -2.10
C MET A 123 -4.96 20.72 -2.66
N ARG A 124 -4.60 20.72 -3.94
CA ARG A 124 -4.02 21.90 -4.59
C ARG A 124 -5.05 23.01 -4.67
N ASP A 125 -6.25 22.70 -5.12
CA ASP A 125 -7.35 23.67 -5.23
C ASP A 125 -7.70 24.27 -3.85
N VAL A 126 -7.75 23.44 -2.80
CA VAL A 126 -7.93 23.90 -1.42
C VAL A 126 -6.76 24.77 -0.95
N ASN A 127 -5.52 24.38 -1.24
CA ASN A 127 -4.35 25.16 -0.85
C ASN A 127 -4.30 26.54 -1.54
N ASP A 128 -4.69 26.61 -2.82
CA ASP A 128 -4.76 27.86 -3.58
C ASP A 128 -5.86 28.78 -3.00
N GLN A 129 -7.02 28.23 -2.64
CA GLN A 129 -8.08 28.97 -1.93
C GLN A 129 -7.60 29.53 -0.58
N ILE A 130 -6.88 28.74 0.22
CA ILE A 130 -6.29 29.18 1.49
C ILE A 130 -5.27 30.31 1.25
N GLY A 131 -4.46 30.20 0.19
CA GLY A 131 -3.47 31.20 -0.18
C GLY A 131 -4.08 32.56 -0.53
N GLU A 132 -5.16 32.58 -1.30
CA GLU A 132 -5.86 33.81 -1.69
C GLU A 132 -6.53 34.49 -0.49
N ILE A 133 -7.09 33.72 0.45
CA ILE A 133 -7.63 34.25 1.71
C ILE A 133 -6.53 34.93 2.53
N ARG A 134 -5.32 34.34 2.60
CA ARG A 134 -4.19 34.91 3.35
C ARG A 134 -3.66 36.22 2.76
N LYS A 135 -3.82 36.43 1.45
CA LYS A 135 -3.37 37.65 0.74
C LYS A 135 -4.34 38.84 0.86
N GLY A 136 -5.43 38.73 1.63
CA GLY A 136 -6.36 39.84 1.87
C GLY A 136 -7.39 40.06 0.77
N GLY A 137 -7.65 39.05 -0.08
CA GLY A 137 -8.76 39.09 -1.02
C GLY A 137 -10.08 39.28 -0.29
N LYS A 138 -10.88 40.27 -0.73
CA LYS A 138 -12.25 40.51 -0.24
C LYS A 138 -13.18 39.36 -0.67
N MET A 139 -12.99 38.17 -0.12
CA MET A 139 -14.07 37.19 -0.05
C MET A 139 -14.72 37.35 1.32
N GLN A 140 -16.02 37.67 1.28
CA GLN A 140 -16.88 37.70 2.45
C GLN A 140 -16.65 36.46 3.31
N LYS A 141 -16.83 36.61 4.63
CA LYS A 141 -16.86 35.57 5.66
C LYS A 141 -17.63 34.31 5.24
N LYS A 142 -17.08 33.45 4.37
CA LYS A 142 -17.37 32.02 4.37
C LYS A 142 -16.42 31.44 5.42
N GLN A 143 -16.92 31.32 6.64
CA GLN A 143 -16.31 30.44 7.64
C GLN A 143 -16.17 29.07 6.99
N GLY A 144 -14.97 28.63 6.63
CA GLY A 144 -14.86 27.29 6.05
C GLY A 144 -13.46 26.74 5.79
N CYS A 145 -12.45 27.48 5.32
CA CYS A 145 -11.14 26.82 5.14
C CYS A 145 -10.41 26.70 6.49
N VAL A 146 -10.64 25.60 7.21
CA VAL A 146 -10.14 25.44 8.59
C VAL A 146 -8.73 24.83 8.63
N SER A 147 -8.35 23.97 7.68
CA SER A 147 -6.99 23.42 7.52
C SER A 147 -6.91 22.43 6.36
N LEU A 148 -5.69 22.14 5.88
CA LEU A 148 -5.42 20.99 5.01
C LEU A 148 -5.84 19.66 5.67
N SER A 149 -5.59 19.50 6.98
CA SER A 149 -5.99 18.30 7.72
C SER A 149 -7.51 18.08 7.67
N SER A 150 -8.31 19.13 7.86
CA SER A 150 -9.77 19.04 7.74
C SER A 150 -10.21 18.64 6.33
N ALA A 151 -9.55 19.16 5.30
CA ALA A 151 -9.83 18.78 3.91
C ALA A 151 -9.47 17.32 3.62
N THR A 152 -8.35 16.84 4.15
CA THR A 152 -7.93 15.43 4.06
C THR A 152 -8.93 14.51 4.73
N VAL A 153 -9.44 14.86 5.91
CA VAL A 153 -10.50 14.09 6.59
C VAL A 153 -11.78 14.07 5.78
N HIS A 154 -12.22 15.21 5.25
CA HIS A 154 -13.40 15.27 4.38
C HIS A 154 -13.23 14.38 3.15
N PHE A 155 -12.06 14.43 2.49
CA PHE A 155 -11.77 13.54 1.37
C PHE A 155 -11.82 12.06 1.75
N LEU A 156 -11.26 11.68 2.91
CA LEU A 156 -11.30 10.30 3.40
C LEU A 156 -12.72 9.84 3.71
N ASN A 157 -13.55 10.71 4.29
CA ASN A 157 -14.98 10.43 4.51
C ASN A 157 -15.73 10.28 3.19
N CYS A 158 -15.47 11.14 2.19
CA CYS A 158 -16.01 10.97 0.85
C CYS A 158 -15.55 9.67 0.18
N LEU A 159 -14.34 9.19 0.46
CA LEU A 159 -13.80 8.01 -0.19
C LEU A 159 -14.21 6.69 0.49
N LEU A 160 -14.29 6.68 1.83
CA LEU A 160 -14.41 5.46 2.63
C LEU A 160 -15.64 5.44 3.55
N GLY A 161 -16.36 6.56 3.70
CA GLY A 161 -17.62 6.59 4.43
C GLY A 161 -18.73 5.98 3.60
N LYS A 162 -19.61 5.19 4.23
CA LYS A 162 -20.81 4.67 3.56
C LYS A 162 -21.80 5.79 3.32
N GLN A 163 -22.32 5.90 2.09
CA GLN A 163 -23.50 6.74 1.88
C GLN A 163 -24.68 6.07 2.58
N GLN A 164 -25.26 6.76 3.57
CA GLN A 164 -26.65 6.48 3.91
C GLN A 164 -27.46 6.78 2.64
N GLN A 165 -28.10 5.74 2.08
CA GLN A 165 -29.15 5.97 1.11
C GLN A 165 -30.17 6.91 1.77
N LYS A 166 -30.62 7.92 1.03
CA LYS A 166 -31.57 8.97 1.47
C LYS A 166 -32.98 8.41 1.78
N GLU A 167 -33.08 7.39 2.62
CA GLU A 167 -34.33 6.85 3.13
C GLU A 167 -34.62 7.35 4.55
N GLU A 168 -33.60 7.47 5.41
CA GLU A 168 -33.80 7.92 6.81
C GLU A 168 -34.12 9.41 6.95
N GLU A 169 -33.67 10.29 6.03
CA GLU A 169 -34.05 11.71 6.07
C GLU A 169 -35.54 11.94 5.72
N LYS A 170 -36.14 11.05 4.91
CA LYS A 170 -37.57 11.11 4.60
C LYS A 170 -38.45 10.61 5.75
N GLU A 171 -37.95 9.71 6.60
CA GLU A 171 -38.66 9.27 7.80
C GLU A 171 -38.50 10.29 8.95
N ALA A 172 -37.33 10.89 9.11
CA ALA A 172 -37.10 11.92 10.12
C ALA A 172 -37.83 13.26 9.83
N GLU A 173 -38.12 13.58 8.57
CA GLU A 173 -39.00 14.71 8.21
C GLU A 173 -40.48 14.37 8.40
N LYS A 174 -40.90 13.13 8.11
CA LYS A 174 -42.29 12.67 8.37
C LYS A 174 -42.62 12.58 9.87
N GLU A 175 -41.67 12.20 10.71
CA GLU A 175 -41.87 12.19 12.17
C GLU A 175 -41.86 13.61 12.78
N LYS A 176 -41.19 14.58 12.16
CA LYS A 176 -41.22 15.98 12.62
C LYS A 176 -42.50 16.71 12.24
N GLU A 177 -43.13 16.35 11.13
CA GLU A 177 -44.45 16.89 10.75
C GLU A 177 -45.59 16.28 11.58
N ALA A 178 -45.44 15.04 12.06
CA ALA A 178 -46.45 14.37 12.90
C ALA A 178 -46.53 14.88 14.36
N VAL A 179 -45.53 15.61 14.86
CA VAL A 179 -45.43 16.03 16.27
C VAL A 179 -45.84 17.51 16.50
N VAL A 180 -46.20 18.26 15.45
CA VAL A 180 -46.58 19.68 15.60
C VAL A 180 -48.05 19.87 16.02
N GLU A 181 -48.90 18.85 15.93
CA GLU A 181 -50.26 18.89 16.47
C GLU A 181 -50.41 18.07 17.77
N GLU A 182 -49.78 18.48 18.88
CA GLU A 182 -50.46 18.45 20.18
C GLU A 182 -49.69 19.16 21.29
N LYS A 183 -50.42 20.07 21.96
CA LYS A 183 -50.29 20.53 23.36
C LYS A 183 -49.16 21.51 23.71
N GLY A 184 -49.61 22.74 23.97
CA GLY A 184 -48.89 23.73 24.75
C GLY A 184 -48.80 23.39 26.25
N GLY A 185 -47.82 24.00 26.93
CA GLY A 185 -47.78 24.00 28.39
C GLY A 185 -46.39 24.12 29.02
N LYS A 186 -46.07 25.35 29.47
CA LYS A 186 -45.16 25.73 30.57
C LYS A 186 -43.63 25.50 30.45
N LYS A 187 -42.94 26.65 30.38
CA LYS A 187 -41.51 26.90 30.62
C LYS A 187 -41.00 26.28 31.93
N LYS A 188 -39.87 25.56 31.86
CA LYS A 188 -38.90 25.44 32.96
C LYS A 188 -37.47 25.49 32.41
N ARG A 189 -36.71 26.51 32.82
CA ARG A 189 -35.28 26.71 32.55
C ARG A 189 -34.47 25.63 33.28
N LYS A 190 -33.63 24.88 32.54
CA LYS A 190 -32.44 24.20 33.09
C LYS A 190 -31.29 24.30 32.07
N GLY A 191 -30.13 24.72 32.57
CA GLY A 191 -28.96 25.11 31.78
C GLY A 191 -28.39 23.98 30.93
N LYS A 192 -28.18 24.28 29.65
CA LYS A 192 -27.58 23.39 28.65
C LYS A 192 -26.06 23.63 28.65
N LYS A 193 -25.29 22.65 29.14
CA LYS A 193 -23.85 22.56 28.89
C LYS A 193 -23.65 22.44 27.36
N LYS A 194 -22.87 23.36 26.79
CA LYS A 194 -22.45 23.32 25.38
C LYS A 194 -21.44 22.17 25.20
N GLY A 195 -21.93 20.99 24.85
CA GLY A 195 -21.14 20.01 24.09
C GLY A 195 -21.31 20.35 22.62
N GLY A 196 -20.20 20.60 21.91
CA GLY A 196 -20.23 20.86 20.47
C GLY A 196 -20.80 19.65 19.73
N ALA A 197 -21.90 19.85 18.99
CA ALA A 197 -22.42 18.85 18.07
C ALA A 197 -21.41 18.67 16.92
N ALA A 198 -21.17 17.43 16.52
CA ALA A 198 -20.40 17.15 15.31
C ALA A 198 -21.11 17.81 14.10
N PRO A 199 -20.39 18.45 13.17
CA PRO A 199 -20.99 19.01 11.97
C PRO A 199 -21.63 17.89 11.13
N SER A 200 -22.83 18.14 10.61
CA SER A 200 -23.50 17.20 9.69
C SER A 200 -22.79 17.17 8.35
N GLN A 201 -22.85 16.04 7.64
CA GLN A 201 -22.20 15.83 6.34
C GLN A 201 -22.56 16.93 5.31
N ALA A 202 -23.81 17.38 5.31
CA ALA A 202 -24.27 18.50 4.47
C ALA A 202 -23.53 19.84 4.74
N THR A 203 -23.18 20.13 6.01
CA THR A 203 -22.41 21.35 6.34
C THR A 203 -20.95 21.27 5.90
N LEU A 204 -20.38 20.07 5.76
CA LEU A 204 -19.02 19.85 5.25
C LEU A 204 -18.96 19.89 3.71
N GLU A 205 -20.02 19.46 3.03
CA GLU A 205 -20.17 19.55 1.57
C GLU A 205 -20.25 21.00 1.07
N GLU A 206 -20.88 21.91 1.82
CA GLU A 206 -20.89 23.35 1.51
C GLU A 206 -19.53 24.05 1.66
N LEU A 207 -18.62 23.36 2.34
CA LEU A 207 -17.34 23.85 2.86
C LEU A 207 -16.18 23.53 1.90
N TYR A 208 -16.31 22.46 1.10
CA TYR A 208 -15.31 22.00 0.14
C TYR A 208 -15.94 21.77 -1.24
N ALA A 209 -15.19 22.01 -2.32
CA ALA A 209 -15.69 21.91 -3.69
C ALA A 209 -15.86 20.47 -4.22
N PHE A 210 -15.85 19.45 -3.35
CA PHE A 210 -15.95 18.05 -3.73
C PHE A 210 -16.79 17.26 -2.72
N ASP A 211 -17.58 16.33 -3.24
CA ASP A 211 -18.45 15.40 -2.54
C ASP A 211 -18.13 13.93 -2.89
N HIS A 212 -18.82 12.99 -2.24
CA HIS A 212 -18.63 11.55 -2.48
C HIS A 212 -18.75 11.17 -3.96
N LYS A 213 -19.80 11.65 -4.65
CA LYS A 213 -20.06 11.31 -6.05
C LYS A 213 -18.97 11.83 -6.99
N SER A 214 -18.59 13.10 -6.83
CA SER A 214 -17.53 13.73 -7.62
C SER A 214 -16.18 13.02 -7.46
N VAL A 215 -15.85 12.56 -6.25
CA VAL A 215 -14.60 11.85 -5.98
C VAL A 215 -14.58 10.50 -6.70
N TRP A 216 -15.66 9.72 -6.59
CA TRP A 216 -15.76 8.41 -7.23
C TRP A 216 -15.87 8.48 -8.75
N GLU A 217 -16.59 9.46 -9.30
CA GLU A 217 -16.60 9.71 -10.75
C GLU A 217 -15.22 10.09 -11.28
N ALA A 218 -14.50 10.96 -10.57
CA ALA A 218 -13.13 11.33 -10.93
C ALA A 218 -12.16 10.14 -10.85
N ILE A 219 -12.34 9.25 -9.85
CA ILE A 219 -11.58 7.99 -9.74
C ILE A 219 -11.89 7.10 -10.94
N LYS A 220 -13.16 6.86 -11.27
CA LYS A 220 -13.57 6.01 -12.40
C LYS A 220 -13.01 6.52 -13.72
N LEU A 221 -13.14 7.82 -13.99
CA LEU A 221 -12.56 8.45 -15.18
C LEU A 221 -11.05 8.22 -15.24
N ARG A 222 -10.35 8.44 -14.12
CA ARG A 222 -8.90 8.25 -14.06
C ARG A 222 -8.48 6.79 -14.26
N VAL A 223 -9.25 5.84 -13.73
CA VAL A 223 -8.99 4.41 -13.90
C VAL A 223 -9.15 4.01 -15.36
N LYS A 224 -10.21 4.49 -16.01
CA LYS A 224 -10.45 4.28 -17.44
C LYS A 224 -9.32 4.86 -18.30
N ASP A 225 -8.91 6.10 -18.05
CA ASP A 225 -7.88 6.78 -18.85
C ASP A 225 -6.49 6.17 -18.67
N HIS A 226 -6.11 5.87 -17.42
CA HIS A 226 -4.73 5.45 -17.10
C HIS A 226 -4.51 3.94 -17.21
N PHE A 227 -5.49 3.13 -16.78
CA PHE A 227 -5.37 1.67 -16.70
C PHE A 227 -6.21 0.95 -17.76
N ARG A 228 -7.02 1.67 -18.55
CA ARG A 228 -7.93 1.10 -19.58
C ARG A 228 -8.87 0.05 -19.01
N TYR A 229 -9.33 0.27 -17.78
CA TYR A 229 -10.24 -0.62 -17.07
C TYR A 229 -11.51 0.13 -16.68
N ASP A 230 -12.67 -0.50 -16.83
CA ASP A 230 -13.95 0.07 -16.39
C ASP A 230 -14.22 -0.38 -14.96
N LEU A 231 -14.11 0.56 -14.02
CA LEU A 231 -14.37 0.30 -12.61
C LEU A 231 -15.87 0.39 -12.33
N ASP A 232 -16.41 -0.67 -11.76
CA ASP A 232 -17.78 -0.70 -11.25
C ASP A 232 -17.80 -0.15 -9.81
N ILE A 233 -18.28 1.08 -9.65
CA ILE A 233 -18.29 1.78 -8.35
C ILE A 233 -19.27 1.11 -7.38
N GLU A 234 -20.37 0.56 -7.87
CA GLU A 234 -21.43 0.00 -7.02
C GLU A 234 -21.05 -1.35 -6.42
N ASN A 235 -20.19 -2.10 -7.11
CA ASN A 235 -19.77 -3.45 -6.74
C ASN A 235 -18.34 -3.54 -6.20
N VAL A 236 -17.72 -2.41 -5.80
CA VAL A 236 -16.40 -2.46 -5.15
C VAL A 236 -16.52 -3.24 -3.84
N ASP A 237 -15.78 -4.35 -3.74
CA ASP A 237 -15.81 -5.18 -2.55
C ASP A 237 -15.37 -4.38 -1.31
N SER A 238 -16.15 -4.44 -0.24
CA SER A 238 -15.83 -3.82 1.05
C SER A 238 -14.40 -4.11 1.56
N ARG A 239 -13.86 -5.29 1.25
CA ARG A 239 -12.50 -5.71 1.62
C ARG A 239 -11.42 -4.96 0.84
N VAL A 240 -11.75 -4.38 -0.30
CA VAL A 240 -10.86 -3.49 -1.07
C VAL A 240 -10.63 -2.20 -0.28
N LEU A 241 -11.67 -1.64 0.35
CA LEU A 241 -11.71 -0.30 0.96
C LEU A 241 -11.67 -0.29 2.51
N GLY A 242 -10.79 -1.12 3.10
CA GLY A 242 -10.62 -1.20 4.56
C GLY A 242 -9.34 -0.53 5.10
N LEU A 243 -8.91 -0.98 6.29
CA LEU A 243 -7.63 -0.57 6.90
C LEU A 243 -6.41 -0.76 5.97
N PRO A 244 -6.29 -1.86 5.18
CA PRO A 244 -5.17 -2.01 4.26
C PRO A 244 -5.14 -0.92 3.19
N PHE A 245 -6.30 -0.49 2.69
CA PHE A 245 -6.39 0.62 1.74
C PHE A 245 -6.00 1.93 2.40
N LEU A 246 -6.53 2.21 3.59
CA LEU A 246 -6.19 3.42 4.34
C LEU A 246 -4.68 3.53 4.56
N ARG A 247 -4.01 2.43 4.92
CA ARG A 247 -2.55 2.37 5.06
C ARG A 247 -1.83 2.60 3.74
N LEU A 248 -2.26 1.93 2.66
CA LEU A 248 -1.68 2.12 1.34
C LEU A 248 -1.78 3.58 0.90
N PHE A 249 -2.97 4.17 1.08
CA PHE A 249 -3.27 5.54 0.71
C PHE A 249 -2.49 6.55 1.54
N SER A 250 -2.47 6.42 2.87
CA SER A 250 -1.73 7.30 3.79
C SER A 250 -0.23 7.27 3.53
N THR A 251 0.35 6.07 3.34
CA THR A 251 1.77 5.87 3.00
C THR A 251 2.10 6.42 1.60
N SER A 252 1.13 6.46 0.69
CA SER A 252 1.32 6.96 -0.66
C SER A 252 1.31 8.50 -0.73
N ILE A 253 0.53 9.15 0.14
CA ILE A 253 0.39 10.60 0.21
C ILE A 253 1.43 11.20 1.16
N GLY A 254 1.66 10.55 2.30
CA GLY A 254 2.59 11.00 3.33
C GLY A 254 1.92 11.58 4.56
N PHE A 255 0.80 11.02 5.04
CA PHE A 255 0.23 11.42 6.33
C PHE A 255 0.18 10.27 7.32
N THR A 256 0.26 10.59 8.60
CA THR A 256 0.11 9.64 9.70
C THR A 256 -1.28 9.77 10.31
N MET A 257 -1.83 8.65 10.75
CA MET A 257 -3.16 8.58 11.35
C MET A 257 -3.11 8.01 12.77
N SER A 258 -4.09 8.40 13.58
CA SER A 258 -4.30 7.86 14.91
C SER A 258 -4.61 6.37 14.85
N THR A 259 -4.09 5.61 15.81
CA THR A 259 -4.35 4.16 15.94
C THR A 259 -5.67 3.95 16.66
N ARG A 260 -6.75 3.74 15.90
CA ARG A 260 -8.07 3.39 16.44
C ARG A 260 -8.75 2.31 15.60
N ALA A 261 -9.76 1.66 16.19
CA ALA A 261 -10.67 0.81 15.45
C ALA A 261 -11.64 1.72 14.67
N TYR A 262 -11.31 1.98 13.40
CA TYR A 262 -12.16 2.77 12.51
C TYR A 262 -13.39 1.96 12.10
N ASP A 263 -14.56 2.59 12.17
CA ASP A 263 -15.82 2.02 11.71
C ASP A 263 -16.12 2.51 10.29
N PHE A 264 -15.78 1.70 9.29
CA PHE A 264 -16.02 2.00 7.87
C PHE A 264 -17.49 1.86 7.46
N GLU A 265 -18.36 1.38 8.35
CA GLU A 265 -19.81 1.33 8.10
C GLU A 265 -20.48 2.70 8.34
N SER A 266 -19.83 3.56 9.11
CA SER A 266 -20.28 4.93 9.38
C SER A 266 -20.15 5.83 8.14
N PRO A 267 -21.03 6.85 7.98
CA PRO A 267 -20.87 7.86 6.94
C PRO A 267 -19.67 8.79 7.16
N LEU A 268 -19.29 9.02 8.43
CA LEU A 268 -18.17 9.88 8.82
C LEU A 268 -17.16 9.09 9.67
N PRO A 269 -16.42 8.14 9.06
CA PRO A 269 -15.47 7.30 9.76
C PRO A 269 -14.25 8.06 10.29
N PHE A 270 -14.00 9.31 9.86
CA PHE A 270 -12.83 10.12 10.20
C PHE A 270 -13.21 11.49 10.76
N THR A 271 -12.37 11.98 11.67
CA THR A 271 -12.46 13.28 12.35
C THR A 271 -11.12 14.02 12.26
N GLN A 272 -11.12 15.35 12.40
CA GLN A 272 -9.91 16.17 12.25
C GLN A 272 -8.75 15.73 13.16
N GLY A 273 -9.06 15.24 14.37
CA GLY A 273 -8.06 14.77 15.34
C GLY A 273 -7.38 13.46 14.95
N ASP A 274 -7.83 12.77 13.89
CA ASP A 274 -7.22 11.52 13.45
C ASP A 274 -5.97 11.72 12.62
N ILE A 275 -5.76 12.91 12.05
CA ILE A 275 -4.55 13.22 11.30
C ILE A 275 -3.54 13.83 12.27
N SER A 276 -2.50 13.06 12.58
CA SER A 276 -1.42 13.49 13.47
C SER A 276 -0.38 14.34 12.75
N GLU A 277 0.04 13.93 11.55
CA GLU A 277 1.08 14.62 10.78
C GLU A 277 0.77 14.52 9.28
N LEU A 278 0.97 15.62 8.56
CA LEU A 278 0.94 15.67 7.10
C LEU A 278 2.33 16.07 6.61
N GLY A 279 3.07 15.10 6.08
CA GLY A 279 4.44 15.26 5.63
C GLY A 279 4.60 15.04 4.13
N VAL A 280 5.70 15.56 3.57
CA VAL A 280 6.06 15.26 2.18
C VAL A 280 6.84 13.96 2.13
N LYS A 281 6.35 12.99 1.36
CA LYS A 281 7.13 11.79 1.07
C LYS A 281 8.22 12.07 0.04
N ALA A 282 9.43 12.35 0.52
CA ALA A 282 10.61 12.43 -0.34
C ALA A 282 10.90 11.05 -0.95
N LYS A 283 11.08 10.99 -2.27
CA LYS A 283 11.54 9.80 -2.96
C LYS A 283 13.05 9.88 -3.07
N TYR A 284 13.75 8.96 -2.41
CA TYR A 284 15.19 8.79 -2.51
C TYR A 284 15.50 7.47 -3.22
N ILE A 285 16.61 7.44 -3.94
CA ILE A 285 17.17 6.19 -4.45
C ILE A 285 17.71 5.46 -3.23
N GLN A 286 17.13 4.30 -2.92
CA GLN A 286 17.73 3.39 -1.95
C GLN A 286 18.89 2.69 -2.64
N PRO A 287 20.16 2.94 -2.24
CA PRO A 287 21.30 2.27 -2.86
C PRO A 287 21.15 0.78 -2.60
N LYS A 288 21.13 -0.06 -3.64
CA LYS A 288 21.15 -1.52 -3.49
C LYS A 288 22.57 -2.00 -3.78
N SER A 289 23.23 -2.59 -2.79
CA SER A 289 24.46 -3.36 -2.98
C SER A 289 24.09 -4.74 -3.51
N LEU A 290 24.53 -5.04 -4.73
CA LEU A 290 24.36 -6.35 -5.35
C LEU A 290 25.12 -7.42 -4.56
N ASP A 291 26.39 -7.14 -4.24
CA ASP A 291 27.25 -8.03 -3.45
C ASP A 291 26.61 -8.45 -2.12
N ALA A 292 26.03 -7.49 -1.38
CA ALA A 292 25.36 -7.79 -0.12
C ALA A 292 24.16 -8.72 -0.32
N VAL A 293 23.33 -8.45 -1.33
CA VAL A 293 22.13 -9.27 -1.62
C VAL A 293 22.55 -10.68 -2.05
N GLU A 294 23.57 -10.81 -2.89
CA GLU A 294 24.10 -12.10 -3.33
C GLU A 294 24.70 -12.89 -2.17
N MET A 295 25.41 -12.25 -1.25
CA MET A 295 25.96 -12.91 -0.06
C MET A 295 24.86 -13.39 0.90
N ILE A 296 23.83 -12.59 1.13
CA ILE A 296 22.64 -12.98 1.93
C ILE A 296 21.99 -14.21 1.30
N GLU A 297 21.77 -14.17 -0.01
CA GLU A 297 21.11 -15.24 -0.76
C GLU A 297 21.95 -16.52 -0.77
N SER A 298 23.26 -16.40 -1.00
CA SER A 298 24.19 -17.53 -0.90
C SER A 298 24.24 -18.11 0.51
N GLY A 299 24.20 -17.26 1.54
CA GLY A 299 24.11 -17.66 2.94
C GLY A 299 22.84 -18.46 3.22
N ARG A 300 21.69 -18.00 2.73
CA ARG A 300 20.39 -18.70 2.83
C ARG A 300 20.44 -20.09 2.17
N ILE A 301 20.94 -20.19 0.94
CA ILE A 301 21.05 -21.47 0.22
C ILE A 301 21.95 -22.45 0.99
N ARG A 302 23.05 -21.98 1.60
CA ARG A 302 23.96 -22.83 2.39
C ARG A 302 23.35 -23.28 3.71
N LEU A 303 22.55 -22.42 4.35
CA LEU A 303 21.76 -22.76 5.54
C LEU A 303 20.79 -23.90 5.22
N GLU A 304 20.03 -23.80 4.13
CA GLU A 304 19.10 -24.83 3.68
C GLU A 304 19.81 -26.14 3.33
N ALA A 305 21.04 -26.06 2.80
CA ALA A 305 21.90 -27.21 2.56
C ALA A 305 22.54 -27.81 3.83
N GLY A 306 22.31 -27.24 5.01
CA GLY A 306 22.85 -27.72 6.29
C GLY A 306 24.33 -27.41 6.52
N ARG A 307 24.98 -26.59 5.68
CA ARG A 307 26.38 -26.17 5.84
C ARG A 307 26.49 -24.95 6.73
N LEU A 308 26.29 -25.17 8.03
CA LEU A 308 26.13 -24.10 9.03
C LEU A 308 27.36 -23.18 9.14
N ASP A 309 28.58 -23.70 9.23
CA ASP A 309 29.79 -22.88 9.41
C ASP A 309 30.02 -21.90 8.25
N HIS A 310 29.86 -22.38 7.01
CA HIS A 310 30.01 -21.55 5.82
C HIS A 310 28.88 -20.53 5.67
N ALA A 311 27.65 -20.87 6.07
CA ALA A 311 26.54 -19.94 6.06
C ALA A 311 26.77 -18.83 7.11
N LEU A 312 27.32 -19.17 8.26
CA LEU A 312 27.57 -18.26 9.37
C LEU A 312 28.65 -17.23 9.03
N ALA A 313 29.74 -17.66 8.40
CA ALA A 313 30.78 -16.77 7.88
C ALA A 313 30.23 -15.80 6.83
N LEU A 314 29.49 -16.32 5.82
CA LEU A 314 28.88 -15.47 4.79
C LEU A 314 27.89 -14.45 5.35
N LEU A 315 27.01 -14.87 6.25
CA LEU A 315 25.98 -13.99 6.80
C LEU A 315 26.59 -12.93 7.73
N SER A 316 27.69 -13.24 8.43
CA SER A 316 28.46 -12.26 9.21
C SER A 316 29.12 -11.21 8.30
N ASP A 317 29.77 -11.64 7.22
CA ASP A 317 30.37 -10.73 6.24
C ASP A 317 29.30 -9.87 5.55
N ALA A 318 28.18 -10.49 5.16
CA ALA A 318 27.03 -9.79 4.61
C ALA A 318 26.46 -8.76 5.58
N LEU A 319 26.32 -9.10 6.87
CA LEU A 319 25.85 -8.16 7.89
C LEU A 319 26.80 -6.96 8.01
N HIS A 320 28.12 -7.17 7.97
CA HIS A 320 29.10 -6.08 7.98
C HIS A 320 28.91 -5.14 6.79
N ILE A 321 28.85 -5.67 5.57
CA ILE A 321 28.63 -4.88 4.35
C ILE A 321 27.30 -4.12 4.42
N VAL A 322 26.23 -4.82 4.81
CA VAL A 322 24.89 -4.23 4.90
C VAL A 322 24.85 -3.11 5.92
N HIS A 323 25.50 -3.29 7.08
CA HIS A 323 25.57 -2.27 8.10
C HIS A 323 26.30 -1.01 7.62
N HIS A 324 27.39 -1.16 6.86
CA HIS A 324 28.16 -0.03 6.33
C HIS A 324 27.48 0.69 5.16
N VAL A 325 26.80 -0.04 4.27
CA VAL A 325 26.15 0.54 3.09
C VAL A 325 24.80 1.16 3.44
N TYR A 326 24.00 0.46 4.24
CA TYR A 326 22.60 0.83 4.50
C TYR A 326 22.36 1.42 5.89
N GLY A 327 23.29 1.22 6.83
CA GLY A 327 23.13 1.58 8.23
C GLY A 327 22.43 0.50 9.07
N ALA A 328 22.37 0.75 10.38
CA ALA A 328 21.79 -0.17 11.36
C ALA A 328 20.26 -0.38 11.21
N ALA A 329 19.55 0.63 10.71
CA ALA A 329 18.08 0.63 10.61
C ALA A 329 17.62 0.47 9.16
N ASN A 330 17.85 -0.70 8.58
CA ASN A 330 17.38 -1.06 7.24
C ASN A 330 16.70 -2.44 7.23
N SER A 331 15.74 -2.64 6.32
CA SER A 331 15.08 -3.92 6.05
C SER A 331 16.07 -5.02 5.69
N GLN A 332 17.13 -4.73 4.92
CA GLN A 332 18.16 -5.73 4.59
C GLN A 332 18.96 -6.17 5.82
N THR A 333 19.30 -5.22 6.72
CA THR A 333 19.97 -5.53 7.99
C THR A 333 19.11 -6.45 8.85
N ALA A 334 17.80 -6.19 8.90
CA ALA A 334 16.86 -7.05 9.62
C ALA A 334 16.76 -8.46 8.99
N ALA A 335 16.81 -8.57 7.67
CA ALA A 335 16.82 -9.85 6.97
C ALA A 335 18.07 -10.67 7.32
N CYS A 336 19.26 -10.05 7.33
CA CYS A 336 20.50 -10.71 7.79
C CYS A 336 20.37 -11.24 9.22
N TYR A 337 19.90 -10.41 10.16
CA TYR A 337 19.71 -10.83 11.56
C TYR A 337 18.73 -12.00 11.71
N ALA A 338 17.65 -12.03 10.92
CA ALA A 338 16.70 -13.15 10.93
C ALA A 338 17.33 -14.45 10.43
N LEU A 339 18.17 -14.39 9.39
CA LEU A 339 18.88 -15.57 8.88
C LEU A 339 19.96 -16.06 9.85
N ILE A 340 20.70 -15.14 10.48
CA ILE A 340 21.65 -15.49 11.56
C ILE A 340 20.91 -16.13 12.73
N ALA A 341 19.74 -15.60 13.12
CA ALA A 341 18.93 -16.19 14.19
C ALA A 341 18.48 -17.63 13.85
N ALA A 342 18.02 -17.86 12.62
CA ALA A 342 17.70 -19.21 12.15
C ALA A 342 18.92 -20.14 12.20
N LEU A 343 20.09 -19.64 11.80
CA LEU A 343 21.34 -20.41 11.84
C LEU A 343 21.74 -20.78 13.27
N MET A 344 21.73 -19.82 14.20
CA MET A 344 22.01 -20.07 15.62
C MET A 344 21.01 -21.04 16.25
N HIS A 345 19.76 -21.00 15.79
CA HIS A 345 18.77 -21.98 16.21
C HIS A 345 19.12 -23.40 15.72
N HIS A 346 19.59 -23.55 14.49
CA HIS A 346 20.06 -24.83 13.94
C HIS A 346 21.34 -25.37 14.60
N THR A 347 22.24 -24.50 15.07
CA THR A 347 23.45 -24.90 15.82
C THR A 347 23.15 -25.23 17.29
N GLY A 348 21.93 -24.98 17.77
CA GLY A 348 21.51 -25.25 19.14
C GLY A 348 21.74 -24.08 20.11
N ASN A 349 22.27 -22.95 19.65
CA ASN A 349 22.46 -21.76 20.48
C ASN A 349 21.19 -20.88 20.49
N VAL A 350 20.20 -21.31 21.27
CA VAL A 350 18.86 -20.71 21.25
C VAL A 350 18.82 -19.31 21.89
N GLU A 351 19.73 -19.00 22.83
CA GLU A 351 19.79 -17.67 23.47
C GLU A 351 20.25 -16.60 22.47
N GLU A 352 21.31 -16.87 21.70
CA GLU A 352 21.76 -15.97 20.64
C GLU A 352 20.73 -15.85 19.51
N ALA A 353 20.02 -16.95 19.17
CA ALA A 353 18.94 -16.90 18.20
C ALA A 353 17.82 -15.93 18.62
N LEU A 354 17.43 -15.95 19.90
CA LEU A 354 16.43 -15.02 20.44
C LEU A 354 16.89 -13.57 20.36
N VAL A 355 18.14 -13.27 20.71
CA VAL A 355 18.69 -11.91 20.65
C VAL A 355 18.67 -11.40 19.22
N ASN A 356 19.21 -12.17 18.27
CA ASN A 356 19.25 -11.78 16.85
C ASN A 356 17.85 -11.62 16.24
N GLN A 357 16.91 -12.51 16.59
CA GLN A 357 15.52 -12.40 16.11
C GLN A 357 14.81 -11.17 16.69
N THR A 358 15.06 -10.86 17.96
CA THR A 358 14.50 -9.66 18.60
C THR A 358 15.05 -8.38 17.96
N LEU A 359 16.34 -8.35 17.62
CA LEU A 359 16.93 -7.25 16.86
C LEU A 359 16.30 -7.10 15.48
N SER A 360 16.12 -8.22 14.75
CA SER A 360 15.44 -8.21 13.45
C SER A 360 14.02 -7.65 13.56
N LEU A 361 13.24 -8.09 14.55
CA LEU A 361 11.89 -7.61 14.81
C LEU A 361 11.88 -6.10 15.09
N LEU A 362 12.74 -5.62 15.99
CA LEU A 362 12.81 -4.20 16.35
C LEU A 362 13.12 -3.31 15.14
N ILE A 363 14.05 -3.76 14.28
CA ILE A 363 14.38 -3.03 13.06
C ILE A 363 13.20 -3.04 12.08
N ARG A 364 12.53 -4.18 11.89
CA ARG A 364 11.34 -4.28 11.02
C ARG A 364 10.19 -3.41 11.50
N GLU A 365 9.91 -3.37 12.81
CA GLU A 365 8.90 -2.48 13.37
C GLU A 365 9.20 -1.01 13.07
N ARG A 366 10.47 -0.61 13.18
CA ARG A 366 10.88 0.78 12.95
C ARG A 366 10.89 1.16 11.46
N VAL A 367 11.32 0.26 10.59
CA VAL A 367 11.53 0.54 9.15
C VAL A 367 10.26 0.33 8.34
N LEU A 368 9.57 -0.79 8.57
CA LEU A 368 8.40 -1.22 7.81
C LEU A 368 7.08 -0.87 8.51
N GLY A 369 7.11 -0.73 9.84
CA GLY A 369 5.93 -0.55 10.67
C GLY A 369 5.43 -1.86 11.29
N HIS A 370 4.55 -1.75 12.28
CA HIS A 370 4.00 -2.90 13.01
C HIS A 370 3.16 -3.84 12.14
N ASP A 371 2.56 -3.31 11.09
CA ASP A 371 1.53 -4.01 10.33
C ASP A 371 2.01 -4.57 8.99
N HIS A 372 3.31 -4.46 8.73
CA HIS A 372 3.92 -5.07 7.57
C HIS A 372 3.97 -6.59 7.75
N GLU A 373 3.77 -7.33 6.68
CA GLU A 373 3.77 -8.81 6.71
C GLU A 373 5.09 -9.36 7.29
N GLU A 374 6.25 -8.89 6.82
CA GLU A 374 7.55 -9.30 7.38
C GLU A 374 7.65 -9.09 8.90
N THR A 375 6.99 -8.05 9.44
CA THR A 375 6.95 -7.79 10.88
C THR A 375 6.09 -8.85 11.57
N ALA A 376 4.93 -9.22 11.01
CA ALA A 376 4.09 -10.30 11.50
C ALA A 376 4.82 -11.66 11.45
N HIS A 377 5.53 -11.94 10.36
CA HIS A 377 6.37 -13.13 10.25
C HIS A 377 7.47 -13.15 11.32
N SER A 378 8.11 -12.01 11.59
CA SER A 378 9.15 -11.91 12.62
C SER A 378 8.64 -12.24 14.03
N TYR A 379 7.39 -11.84 14.32
CA TYR A 379 6.70 -12.22 15.55
C TYR A 379 6.44 -13.73 15.61
N ALA A 380 6.01 -14.34 14.50
CA ALA A 380 5.81 -15.79 14.42
C ALA A 380 7.13 -16.55 14.62
N SER A 381 8.23 -16.13 13.98
CA SER A 381 9.56 -16.72 14.15
C SER A 381 10.04 -16.63 15.60
N LEU A 382 9.82 -15.50 16.27
CA LEU A 382 10.14 -15.35 17.69
C LEU A 382 9.31 -16.30 18.56
N GLY A 383 8.01 -16.47 18.24
CA GLY A 383 7.14 -17.47 18.86
C GLY A 383 7.69 -18.90 18.74
N LEU A 384 8.21 -19.27 17.56
CA LEU A 384 8.83 -20.58 17.32
C LEU A 384 10.08 -20.77 18.19
N PHE A 385 10.95 -19.77 18.31
CA PHE A 385 12.13 -19.87 19.16
C PHE A 385 11.78 -20.01 20.65
N TYR A 386 10.75 -19.29 21.14
CA TYR A 386 10.27 -19.46 22.51
C TYR A 386 9.64 -20.84 22.78
N LEU A 387 9.01 -21.45 21.77
CA LEU A 387 8.48 -22.80 21.87
C LEU A 387 9.62 -23.83 22.09
N ASN A 388 10.76 -23.64 21.42
CA ASN A 388 11.93 -24.51 21.57
C ASN A 388 12.56 -24.45 22.96
N ILE A 389 12.49 -23.31 23.65
CA ILE A 389 12.88 -23.15 25.07
C ILE A 389 11.77 -23.62 26.03
N LYS A 390 10.69 -24.23 25.50
CA LYS A 390 9.52 -24.68 26.27
C LYS A 390 8.77 -23.56 27.01
N ARG A 391 8.95 -22.29 26.64
CA ARG A 391 8.21 -21.14 27.18
C ARG A 391 6.91 -20.92 26.43
N VAL A 392 6.01 -21.90 26.49
CA VAL A 392 4.77 -21.95 25.70
C VAL A 392 3.88 -20.70 25.90
N GLY A 393 3.76 -20.21 27.13
CA GLY A 393 2.92 -19.04 27.43
C GLY A 393 3.38 -17.75 26.75
N VAL A 394 4.69 -17.57 26.55
CA VAL A 394 5.26 -16.43 25.82
C VAL A 394 5.12 -16.63 24.32
N ALA A 395 5.41 -17.84 23.84
CA ALA A 395 5.23 -18.21 22.43
C ALA A 395 3.80 -17.94 21.94
N PHE A 396 2.79 -18.34 22.73
CA PHE A 396 1.39 -18.13 22.40
C PHE A 396 1.01 -16.65 22.26
N LYS A 397 1.58 -15.77 23.09
CA LYS A 397 1.36 -14.31 22.98
C LYS A 397 1.90 -13.78 21.65
N TYR A 398 3.07 -14.24 21.21
CA TYR A 398 3.66 -13.83 19.94
C TYR A 398 2.90 -14.39 18.73
N PHE A 399 2.47 -15.65 18.76
CA PHE A 399 1.61 -16.20 17.69
C PHE A 399 0.28 -15.47 17.59
N ARG A 400 -0.36 -15.16 18.72
CA ARG A 400 -1.60 -14.38 18.72
C ARG A 400 -1.40 -12.97 18.15
N ARG A 401 -0.23 -12.35 18.42
CA ARG A 401 0.13 -11.05 17.85
C ARG A 401 0.34 -11.14 16.34
N ALA A 402 1.09 -12.13 15.86
CA ALA A 402 1.30 -12.36 14.42
C ALA A 402 -0.02 -12.56 13.68
N LEU A 403 -0.88 -13.48 14.16
CA LEU A 403 -2.21 -13.72 13.58
C LEU A 403 -3.11 -12.48 13.56
N TYR A 404 -3.03 -11.66 14.60
CA TYR A 404 -3.76 -10.40 14.65
C TYR A 404 -3.28 -9.43 13.57
N LEU A 405 -1.96 -9.30 13.38
CA LEU A 405 -1.37 -8.42 12.37
C LEU A 405 -1.65 -8.91 10.95
N ASP A 406 -1.56 -10.22 10.71
CA ASP A 406 -1.91 -10.82 9.41
C ASP A 406 -3.38 -10.58 9.07
N ARG A 407 -4.29 -10.76 10.04
CA ARG A 407 -5.70 -10.45 9.80
C ARG A 407 -5.92 -8.99 9.43
N LEU A 408 -5.17 -8.07 10.05
CA LEU A 408 -5.25 -6.64 9.72
C LEU A 408 -4.67 -6.28 8.34
N SER A 409 -3.68 -7.02 7.84
CA SER A 409 -3.05 -6.74 6.54
C SER A 409 -3.89 -7.26 5.37
N PHE A 410 -4.52 -8.43 5.52
CA PHE A 410 -5.34 -9.05 4.49
C PHE A 410 -6.78 -8.51 4.47
N GLY A 411 -7.35 -8.16 5.63
CA GLY A 411 -8.73 -7.69 5.79
C GLY A 411 -9.67 -8.81 6.19
#